data_AF-A0A1J5RR86-F1
#
_entry.id   AF-A0A1J5RR86-F1
#
_cell.length_a   1.000
_cell.length_b   1.000
_cell.length_c   1.000
_cell.angle_alpha   90.00
_cell.angle_beta   90.00
_cell.angle_gamma   90.00
#
_symmetry.space_group_name_H-M   'P 1'
#
loop_
_entity.id
_entity.type
_entity.pdbx_description
1 polymer ?
#
loop_
_entity_poly.entity_id
_entity_poly.type
_entity_poly.pdbx_seq_one_letter_code
_entity_poly.pdbx_strand_id
1 'polypeptide(L)'
;MHKNNLNTKHITRSQALLLGTFLIILFFTVLAAWFVITARTIRIFDIKKTELILRNDGCNLLVLNSIDTKAAEFGNGCSVVLPFLQNQYGSGGVITLEDKKINIADDLVLSTRTVEDLPWTQIRIEALILMIMSTIVLALMVRVFVILLKKANDE
;
A
#
# COMPACT_ATOMS: atom_id res chain seq x y z
N MET A 1 23.57 -18.42 51.82
CA MET A 1 24.34 -17.96 50.65
C MET A 1 24.07 -18.92 49.49
N HIS A 2 23.16 -18.57 48.57
CA HIS A 2 22.89 -19.38 47.38
C HIS A 2 23.85 -18.92 46.27
N LYS A 3 24.84 -19.76 45.93
CA LYS A 3 25.65 -19.57 44.72
C LYS A 3 24.83 -20.03 43.52
N ASN A 4 24.27 -19.08 42.76
CA ASN A 4 23.74 -19.36 41.43
C ASN A 4 24.94 -19.63 40.50
N ASN A 5 25.12 -20.90 40.16
CA ASN A 5 26.08 -21.35 39.17
C ASN A 5 25.49 -21.08 37.78
N LEU A 6 25.54 -19.82 37.34
CA LEU A 6 25.24 -19.43 35.96
C LEU A 6 26.36 -20.00 35.08
N ASN A 7 26.15 -21.23 34.63
CA ASN A 7 26.95 -21.88 33.62
C ASN A 7 26.76 -21.12 32.31
N THR A 8 27.58 -20.08 32.10
CA THR A 8 27.69 -19.34 30.84
C THR A 8 28.20 -20.30 29.78
N LYS A 9 27.26 -20.96 29.10
CA LYS A 9 27.53 -21.79 27.93
C LYS A 9 28.23 -20.90 26.91
N HIS A 10 29.56 -21.05 26.78
CA HIS A 10 30.36 -20.30 25.81
C HIS A 10 29.80 -20.57 24.41
N ILE A 11 29.25 -19.53 23.79
CA ILE A 11 28.86 -19.55 22.38
C ILE A 11 30.14 -19.81 21.58
N THR A 12 30.16 -20.89 20.80
CA THR A 12 31.32 -21.19 19.95
C THR A 12 31.37 -20.19 18.79
N ARG A 13 32.57 -19.87 18.30
CA ARG A 13 32.79 -18.89 17.21
C ARG A 13 31.94 -19.17 15.96
N SER A 14 31.67 -20.44 15.67
CA SER A 14 30.78 -20.87 14.57
C SER A 14 29.30 -20.55 14.84
N GLN A 15 28.83 -20.68 16.08
CA GLN A 15 27.47 -20.29 16.46
C GLN A 15 27.27 -18.77 16.39
N ALA A 16 28.28 -17.98 16.77
CA ALA A 16 28.23 -16.52 16.65
C ALA A 16 28.14 -16.06 15.18
N LEU A 17 28.90 -16.72 14.28
CA LEU A 17 28.90 -16.43 12.84
C LEU A 17 27.56 -16.79 12.18
N LEU A 18 26.97 -17.92 12.55
CA LEU A 18 25.63 -18.31 12.11
C LEU A 18 24.55 -17.34 12.61
N LEU A 19 24.63 -16.92 13.88
CA LEU A 19 23.69 -15.97 14.47
C LEU A 19 23.77 -14.60 13.78
N GLY A 20 24.98 -14.11 13.53
CA GLY A 20 25.19 -12.84 12.82
C GLY A 20 24.67 -12.88 11.38
N THR A 21 24.97 -13.95 10.65
CA THR A 21 24.47 -14.16 9.28
C THR A 21 22.94 -14.23 9.25
N PHE A 22 22.34 -14.96 10.19
CA PHE A 22 20.89 -15.05 10.33
C PHE A 22 20.25 -13.69 10.59
N LEU A 23 20.83 -12.88 11.48
CA LEU A 23 20.33 -11.54 11.80
C LEU A 23 20.41 -10.58 10.61
N ILE A 24 21.49 -10.64 9.82
CA ILE A 24 21.63 -9.84 8.59
C ILE A 24 20.53 -10.22 7.59
N ILE A 25 20.34 -11.52 7.34
CA ILE A 25 19.28 -12.00 6.45
C ILE A 25 17.91 -11.53 6.96
N LEU A 26 17.65 -11.67 8.25
CA LEU A 26 16.38 -11.27 8.87
C LEU A 26 16.14 -9.77 8.77
N PHE A 27 17.18 -8.94 8.90
CA PHE A 27 17.08 -7.50 8.68
C PHE A 27 16.65 -7.16 7.26
N PHE A 28 17.32 -7.73 6.26
CA PHE A 28 16.99 -7.48 4.85
C PHE A 28 15.61 -8.00 4.45
N THR A 29 15.17 -9.14 5.00
CA THR A 29 13.82 -9.65 4.73
C THR A 29 12.73 -8.75 5.33
N VAL A 30 12.93 -8.25 6.56
CA VAL A 30 12.01 -7.28 7.18
C VAL A 30 11.97 -5.98 6.39
N LEU A 31 13.13 -5.48 5.92
CA LEU A 31 13.20 -4.29 5.10
C LEU A 31 12.44 -4.47 3.76
N ALA A 32 12.66 -5.60 3.08
CA ALA A 32 11.95 -5.92 1.84
C ALA A 32 10.43 -6.03 2.06
N ALA A 33 10.00 -6.69 3.14
CA ALA A 33 8.59 -6.80 3.50
C ALA A 33 7.96 -5.42 3.75
N TRP A 34 8.66 -4.54 4.46
CA TRP A 34 8.23 -3.16 4.69
C TRP A 34 8.03 -2.39 3.38
N PHE A 35 8.97 -2.49 2.43
CA PHE A 35 8.83 -1.86 1.11
C PHE A 35 7.60 -2.35 0.34
N VAL A 36 7.34 -3.66 0.34
CA VAL A 36 6.17 -4.24 -0.33
C VAL A 36 4.87 -3.76 0.30
N ILE A 37 4.82 -3.72 1.64
CA ILE A 37 3.66 -3.22 2.39
C ILE A 37 3.42 -1.76 2.06
N THR A 38 4.45 -0.91 2.15
CA THR A 38 4.34 0.52 1.83
C THR A 38 3.84 0.75 0.40
N ALA A 39 4.39 0.04 -0.59
CA ALA A 39 3.96 0.16 -1.98
C ALA A 39 2.48 -0.23 -2.18
N ARG A 40 2.02 -1.29 -1.50
CA ARG A 40 0.60 -1.70 -1.53
C ARG A 40 -0.29 -0.67 -0.85
N THR A 41 0.09 -0.18 0.32
CA THR A 41 -0.67 0.83 1.07
C THR A 41 -0.82 2.10 0.24
N ILE A 42 0.25 2.60 -0.39
CA ILE A 42 0.19 3.77 -1.27
C ILE A 42 -0.85 3.57 -2.39
N ARG A 43 -0.86 2.41 -3.07
CA ARG A 43 -1.85 2.13 -4.12
C ARG A 43 -3.29 2.14 -3.61
N ILE A 44 -3.53 1.68 -2.38
CA ILE A 44 -4.87 1.68 -1.77
C ILE A 44 -5.34 3.11 -1.48
N PHE A 45 -4.42 4.01 -1.12
CA PHE A 45 -4.72 5.43 -0.89
C PHE A 45 -4.86 6.25 -2.17
N ASP A 46 -4.18 5.84 -3.24
CA ASP A 46 -4.22 6.54 -4.54
C ASP A 46 -5.57 6.36 -5.25
N ILE A 47 -6.25 5.23 -5.01
CA ILE A 47 -7.60 4.98 -5.53
C ILE A 47 -8.61 5.83 -4.75
N LYS A 48 -8.94 7.01 -5.28
CA LYS A 48 -9.98 7.89 -4.75
C LYS A 48 -11.30 7.71 -5.50
N LYS A 49 -12.41 7.91 -4.79
CA LYS A 49 -13.72 8.03 -5.43
C LYS A 49 -13.76 9.35 -6.17
N THR A 50 -13.82 9.25 -7.48
CA THR A 50 -13.84 10.41 -8.38
C THR A 50 -15.19 10.41 -9.07
N GLU A 51 -15.85 11.55 -9.05
CA GLU A 51 -16.95 11.83 -9.94
C GLU A 51 -16.39 12.01 -11.35
N LEU A 52 -16.73 11.06 -12.21
CA LEU A 52 -16.39 11.05 -13.62
C LEU A 52 -17.59 11.57 -14.39
N ILE A 53 -17.40 12.65 -15.15
CA ILE A 53 -18.37 13.11 -16.15
C ILE A 53 -17.86 12.63 -17.50
N LEU A 54 -18.61 11.74 -18.14
CA LEU A 54 -18.25 11.07 -19.38
C LEU A 54 -19.17 11.50 -20.52
N ARG A 55 -18.67 11.43 -21.75
CA ARG A 55 -19.48 11.53 -22.97
C ARG A 55 -20.39 10.30 -23.11
N ASN A 56 -21.45 10.41 -23.92
CA ASN A 56 -22.39 9.31 -24.19
C ASN A 56 -21.72 7.97 -24.54
N ASP A 57 -20.63 7.98 -25.31
CA ASP A 57 -19.89 6.76 -25.65
C ASP A 57 -19.24 6.10 -24.41
N GLY A 58 -18.70 6.92 -23.50
CA GLY A 58 -18.21 6.45 -22.20
C GLY A 58 -19.35 5.94 -21.29
N CYS A 59 -20.53 6.56 -21.36
CA CYS A 59 -21.72 6.11 -20.63
C CYS A 59 -22.19 4.75 -21.12
N ASN A 60 -22.26 4.54 -22.42
CA ASN A 60 -22.59 3.24 -23.00
C ASN A 60 -21.59 2.17 -22.57
N LEU A 61 -20.29 2.50 -22.52
CA LEU A 61 -19.26 1.58 -22.06
C LEU A 61 -19.47 1.17 -20.59
N LEU A 62 -19.87 2.10 -19.71
CA LEU A 62 -20.19 1.79 -18.33
C LEU A 62 -21.47 0.95 -18.19
N VAL A 63 -22.52 1.29 -18.93
CA VAL A 63 -23.79 0.54 -18.93
C VAL A 63 -23.58 -0.90 -19.43
N LEU A 64 -22.75 -1.09 -20.46
CA LEU A 64 -22.34 -2.43 -20.93
C LEU A 64 -21.59 -3.23 -19.86
N ASN A 65 -20.92 -2.54 -18.93
CA ASN A 65 -20.28 -3.14 -17.77
C ASN A 65 -21.20 -3.20 -16.54
N SER A 66 -22.52 -3.01 -16.70
CA SER A 66 -23.51 -3.06 -15.62
C SER A 66 -23.25 -2.05 -14.50
N ILE A 67 -22.75 -0.87 -14.87
CA ILE A 67 -22.51 0.25 -13.95
C ILE A 67 -23.61 1.28 -14.18
N ASP A 68 -24.37 1.57 -13.12
CA ASP A 68 -25.41 2.60 -13.16
C ASP A 68 -24.78 3.99 -13.23
N THR A 69 -25.17 4.76 -14.25
CA THR A 69 -24.73 6.14 -14.47
C THR A 69 -25.91 7.09 -14.32
N LYS A 70 -25.69 8.29 -13.76
CA LYS A 70 -26.69 9.35 -13.70
C LYS A 70 -26.53 10.30 -14.88
N ALA A 71 -27.60 11.00 -15.30
CA ALA A 71 -27.45 12.09 -16.26
C ALA A 71 -26.56 13.20 -15.69
N ALA A 72 -25.64 13.75 -16.49
CA ALA A 72 -24.80 14.85 -16.05
C ALA A 72 -25.61 16.15 -15.91
N GLU A 73 -25.31 16.97 -14.89
CA GLU A 73 -25.98 18.27 -14.70
C GLU A 73 -25.64 19.29 -15.80
N PHE A 74 -24.53 19.09 -16.52
CA PHE A 74 -24.05 19.99 -17.57
C PHE A 74 -23.65 19.21 -18.83
N GLY A 75 -24.55 19.10 -19.81
CA GLY A 75 -24.27 18.61 -21.17
C GLY A 75 -24.82 17.22 -21.52
N ASN A 76 -24.52 16.76 -22.75
CA ASN A 76 -24.88 15.43 -23.27
C ASN A 76 -23.87 14.37 -22.76
N GLY A 77 -24.10 13.87 -21.55
CA GLY A 77 -23.24 12.86 -20.94
C GLY A 77 -23.83 12.30 -19.66
N CYS A 78 -23.02 11.53 -18.95
CA CYS A 78 -23.39 10.93 -17.67
C CYS A 78 -22.34 11.24 -16.60
N SER A 79 -22.79 11.28 -15.34
CA SER A 79 -21.97 11.35 -14.15
C SER A 79 -22.01 10.02 -13.41
N VAL A 80 -20.85 9.57 -12.92
CA VAL A 80 -20.73 8.40 -12.05
C VAL A 80 -19.64 8.62 -11.01
N VAL A 81 -19.83 8.12 -9.79
CA VAL A 81 -18.83 8.22 -8.72
C VAL A 81 -18.20 6.85 -8.50
N LEU A 82 -16.96 6.68 -8.96
CA LEU A 82 -16.26 5.38 -8.93
C LEU A 82 -14.80 5.53 -8.52
N PRO A 83 -14.16 4.44 -8.06
CA PRO A 83 -12.73 4.41 -7.82
C PRO A 83 -12.01 4.53 -9.16
N PHE A 84 -11.46 5.70 -9.46
CA PHE A 84 -10.80 6.01 -10.73
C PHE A 84 -9.36 6.41 -10.51
N LEU A 85 -8.46 5.70 -11.20
CA LEU A 85 -7.04 6.03 -11.25
C LEU A 85 -6.76 6.74 -12.58
N GLN A 86 -6.56 8.05 -12.52
CA GLN A 86 -6.22 8.84 -13.70
C GLN A 86 -4.81 8.49 -14.20
N ASN A 87 -4.63 8.47 -15.52
CA ASN A 87 -3.32 8.29 -16.12
C ASN A 87 -2.40 9.50 -15.82
N GLN A 88 -1.09 9.28 -15.80
CA GLN A 88 -0.10 10.36 -15.61
C GLN A 88 -0.11 11.37 -16.76
N TYR A 89 -0.55 10.94 -17.94
CA TYR A 89 -0.66 11.74 -19.14
C TYR A 89 -2.10 11.58 -19.66
N GLY A 90 -2.87 12.66 -19.66
CA GLY A 90 -4.25 12.65 -20.18
C GLY A 90 -5.35 12.73 -19.13
N SER A 91 -6.60 12.79 -19.62
CA SER A 91 -7.83 12.79 -18.82
C SER A 91 -8.39 11.38 -18.57
N GLY A 92 -7.92 10.37 -19.30
CA GLY A 92 -8.34 8.98 -19.18
C GLY A 92 -7.67 8.27 -18.02
N GLY A 93 -7.98 6.99 -17.86
CA GLY A 93 -7.55 6.24 -16.70
C GLY A 93 -8.21 4.88 -16.57
N VAL A 94 -8.11 4.30 -15.39
CA VAL A 94 -8.63 2.98 -15.08
C VAL A 94 -9.62 3.07 -13.93
N ILE A 95 -10.84 2.61 -14.18
CA ILE A 95 -11.82 2.35 -13.13
C ILE A 95 -11.48 0.98 -12.53
N THR A 96 -11.25 0.94 -11.23
CA THR A 96 -11.00 -0.32 -10.51
C THR A 96 -12.22 -0.66 -9.66
N LEU A 97 -12.93 -1.70 -10.06
CA LEU A 97 -14.01 -2.33 -9.29
C LEU A 97 -13.46 -3.59 -8.60
N GLU A 98 -14.22 -4.17 -7.68
CA GLU A 98 -13.80 -5.36 -6.93
C GLU A 98 -13.54 -6.57 -7.85
N ASP A 99 -14.28 -6.67 -8.95
CA ASP A 99 -14.31 -7.79 -9.89
C ASP A 99 -13.61 -7.49 -11.23
N LYS A 100 -13.40 -6.22 -11.58
CA LYS A 100 -12.90 -5.84 -12.91
C LYS A 100 -12.17 -4.50 -12.95
N LYS A 101 -11.35 -4.36 -14.00
CA LYS A 101 -10.70 -3.10 -14.37
C LYS A 101 -11.20 -2.65 -15.73
N ILE A 102 -11.63 -1.40 -15.82
CA ILE A 102 -12.18 -0.82 -17.05
C ILE A 102 -11.30 0.35 -17.44
N ASN A 103 -10.71 0.29 -18.63
CA ASN A 103 -9.91 1.38 -19.17
C ASN A 103 -10.82 2.39 -19.85
N ILE A 104 -10.69 3.66 -19.49
CA ILE A 104 -11.40 4.78 -20.07
C ILE A 104 -10.40 5.63 -20.85
N ALA A 105 -10.67 5.83 -22.14
CA ALA A 105 -9.86 6.68 -23.00
C ALA A 105 -10.10 8.18 -22.71
N ASP A 106 -9.08 8.99 -22.97
CA ASP A 106 -9.06 10.43 -22.65
C ASP A 106 -10.20 11.22 -23.29
N ASP A 107 -10.56 10.86 -24.53
CA ASP A 107 -11.59 11.51 -25.34
C ASP A 107 -13.02 11.28 -24.81
N LEU A 108 -13.19 10.22 -24.01
CA LEU A 108 -14.47 9.86 -23.38
C LEU A 108 -14.73 10.66 -22.09
N VAL A 109 -13.68 11.26 -21.50
CA VAL A 109 -13.75 12.01 -20.23
C VAL A 109 -13.99 13.49 -20.52
N LEU A 110 -15.11 14.02 -20.03
CA LEU A 110 -15.42 15.46 -20.10
C LEU A 110 -14.79 16.20 -18.92
N SER A 111 -14.93 15.65 -17.71
CA SER A 111 -14.28 16.19 -16.52
C SER A 111 -14.22 15.16 -15.39
N THR A 112 -13.31 15.41 -14.45
CA THR A 112 -13.14 14.60 -13.25
C THR A 112 -13.18 15.52 -12.04
N ARG A 113 -14.05 15.22 -11.07
CA ARG A 113 -14.08 15.90 -9.76
C ARG A 113 -13.80 14.87 -8.68
N THR A 114 -12.72 15.04 -7.94
CA THR A 114 -12.48 14.23 -6.74
C THR A 114 -13.57 14.57 -5.71
N VAL A 115 -14.36 13.57 -5.33
CA VAL A 115 -15.34 13.71 -4.25
C VAL A 115 -14.56 13.60 -2.94
N GLU A 116 -14.63 14.63 -2.10
CA GLU A 116 -13.98 14.61 -0.78
C GLU A 116 -14.42 13.39 0.01
N ASP A 117 -13.43 12.79 0.69
CA ASP A 117 -13.45 11.42 1.19
C ASP A 117 -14.74 11.08 1.95
N LEU A 118 -15.52 10.15 1.39
CA LEU A 118 -16.42 9.29 2.18
C LEU A 118 -15.65 8.67 3.36
N PRO A 119 -16.32 8.25 4.44
CA PRO A 119 -15.67 7.61 5.58
C PRO A 119 -14.70 6.53 5.13
N TRP A 120 -13.53 6.48 5.79
CA TRP A 120 -12.44 5.57 5.45
C TRP A 120 -12.97 4.15 5.28
N THR A 121 -12.77 3.56 4.11
CA THR A 121 -13.16 2.17 3.85
C THR A 121 -12.34 1.24 4.75
N GLN A 122 -12.94 0.13 5.18
CA GLN A 122 -12.29 -0.86 6.04
C GLN A 122 -10.91 -1.29 5.52
N ILE A 123 -10.77 -1.42 4.20
CA ILE A 123 -9.52 -1.77 3.52
C ILE A 123 -8.43 -0.71 3.73
N ARG A 124 -8.78 0.59 3.70
CA ARG A 124 -7.82 1.68 3.97
C ARG A 124 -7.36 1.68 5.43
N ILE A 125 -8.27 1.37 6.36
CA ILE A 125 -7.95 1.26 7.79
C ILE A 125 -7.00 0.10 8.04
N GLU A 126 -7.29 -1.08 7.49
CA GLU A 126 -6.44 -2.27 7.61
C GLU A 126 -5.05 -2.04 6.99
N ALA A 127 -4.99 -1.40 5.81
CA ALA A 127 -3.73 -1.06 5.16
C ALA A 127 -2.89 -0.06 5.97
N LEU A 128 -3.55 0.91 6.64
CA LEU A 128 -2.88 1.85 7.55
C LEU A 128 -2.34 1.14 8.79
N ILE A 129 -3.15 0.28 9.43
CA ILE A 129 -2.72 -0.50 10.61
C ILE A 129 -1.52 -1.38 10.25
N LEU A 130 -1.58 -2.07 9.11
CA LEU A 130 -0.49 -2.91 8.63
C LEU A 130 0.80 -2.10 8.42
N MET A 131 0.69 -0.91 7.83
CA MET A 131 1.83 -0.01 7.62
C MET A 131 2.44 0.48 8.93
N ILE A 132 1.61 0.86 9.90
CA ILE A 132 2.06 1.28 11.24
C ILE A 132 2.78 0.13 11.94
N MET A 133 2.19 -1.05 11.97
CA MET A 133 2.79 -2.25 12.59
C MET A 133 4.11 -2.64 11.91
N SER A 134 4.15 -2.63 10.57
CA SER A 134 5.36 -2.92 9.81
C SER A 134 6.48 -1.91 10.12
N THR A 135 6.14 -0.62 10.25
CA THR A 135 7.10 0.44 10.58
C THR A 135 7.66 0.28 12.00
N ILE A 136 6.82 -0.12 12.96
CA ILE A 136 7.27 -0.42 14.34
C ILE A 136 8.25 -1.59 14.34
N VAL A 137 7.94 -2.68 13.64
CA VAL A 137 8.82 -3.86 13.54
C VAL A 137 10.15 -3.47 12.90
N LEU A 138 10.14 -2.70 11.82
CA LEU A 138 11.37 -2.21 11.18
C LEU A 138 12.20 -1.37 12.15
N ALA A 139 11.59 -0.43 12.88
CA ALA A 139 12.30 0.42 13.84
C ALA A 139 12.94 -0.40 14.97
N LEU A 140 12.24 -1.42 15.48
CA LEU A 140 12.78 -2.33 16.49
C LEU A 140 13.95 -3.16 15.93
N MET A 141 13.81 -3.68 14.71
CA MET A 141 14.85 -4.44 14.03
C MET A 141 16.11 -3.61 13.77
N VAL A 142 15.97 -2.36 13.32
CA VAL A 142 17.08 -1.42 13.15
C VAL A 142 17.76 -1.17 14.49
N ARG A 143 17.01 -0.92 15.58
CA ARG A 143 17.58 -0.70 16.91
C ARG A 143 18.39 -1.90 17.40
N VAL A 144 17.84 -3.11 17.29
CA VAL A 144 18.54 -4.34 17.67
C VAL A 144 19.81 -4.52 16.84
N PHE A 145 19.72 -4.31 15.52
CA PHE A 145 20.85 -4.43 14.61
C PHE A 145 21.98 -3.44 14.96
N VAL A 146 21.66 -2.17 15.23
CA VAL A 146 22.63 -1.14 15.64
C VAL A 146 23.28 -1.47 16.98
N ILE A 147 22.51 -1.91 17.97
CA ILE A 147 23.04 -2.30 19.29
C ILE A 147 24.03 -3.46 19.15
N LEU A 148 23.71 -4.45 18.31
CA LEU A 148 24.58 -5.60 18.07
C LEU A 148 25.86 -5.22 17.32
N LEU A 149 25.76 -4.37 16.29
CA LEU A 149 26.93 -3.85 15.59
C LEU A 149 27.85 -3.06 16.53
N LYS A 150 27.27 -2.20 17.38
CA LYS A 150 28.05 -1.44 18.36
C LYS A 150 28.77 -2.37 19.34
N LYS A 151 28.06 -3.36 19.88
CA LYS A 151 28.65 -4.34 20.80
C LYS A 151 29.79 -5.14 20.15
N ALA A 152 29.65 -5.50 18.87
CA ALA A 152 30.69 -6.23 18.14
C ALA A 152 31.91 -5.35 17.77
N ASN A 153 31.77 -4.03 17.79
CA ASN A 153 32.85 -3.08 17.52
C ASN A 153 33.57 -2.62 18.81
N ASP A 154 32.89 -2.73 19.96
CA ASP A 154 33.45 -2.42 21.29
C ASP A 154 34.18 -3.64 21.91
N GLU A 155 34.07 -4.85 21.32
CA GLU A 155 34.85 -6.07 21.63
C GLU A 155 36.08 -6.22 20.71
#